data_AF-A0A967I641-F1
#
_entry.id   AF-A0A967I641-F1
#
_cell.length_a   1.000
_cell.length_b   1.000
_cell.length_c   1.000
_cell.angle_alpha   90.00
_cell.angle_beta   90.00
_cell.angle_gamma   90.00
#
_symmetry.space_group_name_H-M   'P 1'
#
loop_
_entity.id
_entity.type
_entity.pdbx_description
1 polymer ?
#
loop_
_entity_poly.entity_id
_entity_poly.type
_entity_poly.pdbx_seq_one_letter_code
_entity_poly.pdbx_strand_id
1 'polypeptide(L)'
;MPVYLEDISEFPELEKFESVLLVPCRFCPAASLAVRRNKPYFEFFRRFLKTASYEQLIETIKSNLEKKGVKTDVFKSKLLHQFVVCMWTSRRRKKLSERASKYEALVVLGCEAAVQTVHDSVKSTSCKVFQGMRSEGIMTVKPSFHLPGNISLELDKIIPLVHQNNNSVPWVSL
;
A
#
# COMPACT_ATOMS: atom_id res chain seq x y z
N MET A 1 -11.96 7.81 -7.39
CA MET A 1 -10.96 8.82 -6.98
C MET A 1 -9.97 8.14 -6.02
N PRO A 2 -8.65 8.26 -6.22
CA PRO A 2 -7.68 7.69 -5.30
C PRO A 2 -7.60 8.49 -3.98
N VAL A 3 -7.21 7.82 -2.91
CA VAL A 3 -6.81 8.47 -1.66
C VAL A 3 -5.38 8.98 -1.82
N TYR A 4 -5.12 10.21 -1.39
CA TYR A 4 -3.78 10.79 -1.33
C TYR A 4 -3.04 10.27 -0.11
N LEU A 5 -1.95 9.54 -0.38
CA LEU A 5 -1.20 8.80 0.61
C LEU A 5 0.24 9.29 0.73
N GLU A 6 0.67 9.46 1.98
CA GLU A 6 2.06 9.64 2.35
C GLU A 6 2.65 8.35 2.90
N ASP A 7 3.89 8.05 2.50
CA ASP A 7 4.62 6.89 2.97
C ASP A 7 5.18 7.16 4.36
N ILE A 8 5.01 6.19 5.26
CA ILE A 8 5.68 6.20 6.56
C ILE A 8 7.08 5.63 6.33
N SER A 9 8.11 6.45 6.54
CA SER A 9 9.49 6.13 6.17
C SER A 9 10.17 5.15 7.11
N GLU A 10 9.71 5.06 8.36
CA GLU A 10 10.33 4.27 9.41
C GLU A 10 9.31 3.51 10.22
N PHE A 11 9.68 2.28 10.60
CA PHE A 11 8.87 1.39 11.40
C PHE A 11 9.71 0.81 12.54
N PRO A 12 10.11 1.62 13.53
CA PRO A 12 10.93 1.14 14.64
C PRO A 12 10.23 0.02 15.42
N GLU A 13 8.91 0.02 15.49
CA GLU A 13 8.13 -1.03 16.15
C GLU A 13 8.22 -2.37 15.44
N LEU A 14 8.63 -2.41 14.16
CA LEU A 14 8.74 -3.65 13.41
C LEU A 14 10.02 -4.43 13.70
N GLU A 15 11.03 -3.77 14.28
CA GLU A 15 12.32 -4.38 14.61
C GLU A 15 12.22 -5.45 15.70
N LYS A 16 11.13 -5.43 16.49
CA LYS A 16 10.85 -6.43 17.52
C LYS A 16 10.27 -7.74 16.99
N PHE A 17 9.93 -7.81 15.70
CA PHE A 17 9.37 -9.02 15.09
C PHE A 17 10.44 -9.75 14.29
N GLU A 18 10.38 -11.08 14.31
CA GLU A 18 11.26 -11.93 13.51
C GLU A 18 10.86 -11.93 12.04
N SER A 19 9.56 -11.71 11.76
CA SER A 19 9.04 -11.79 10.39
C SER A 19 7.87 -10.87 10.08
N VAL A 20 7.96 -10.20 8.92
CA VAL A 20 6.99 -9.23 8.43
C VAL A 20 6.53 -9.57 7.00
N LEU A 21 5.22 -9.49 6.75
CA LEU A 21 4.64 -9.59 5.41
C LEU A 21 4.11 -8.24 4.94
N LEU A 22 4.70 -7.68 3.88
CA LEU A 22 4.21 -6.47 3.23
C LEU A 22 3.00 -6.80 2.36
N VAL A 23 1.91 -6.04 2.53
CA VAL A 23 0.67 -6.16 1.76
C VAL A 23 0.43 -4.90 0.92
N PRO A 24 0.93 -4.85 -0.32
CA PRO A 24 0.82 -3.68 -1.17
C PRO A 24 -0.53 -3.54 -1.88
N CYS A 25 -1.17 -2.39 -1.74
CA CYS A 25 -2.25 -1.93 -2.60
C CYS A 25 -1.66 -1.11 -3.76
N ARG A 26 -1.86 -1.55 -5.00
CA ARG A 26 -1.24 -0.95 -6.19
C ARG A 26 -2.10 0.10 -6.88
N PHE A 27 -3.09 0.65 -6.18
CA PHE A 27 -3.99 1.67 -6.72
C PHE A 27 -3.72 3.05 -6.10
N CYS A 28 -4.28 3.35 -4.92
CA CYS A 28 -4.10 4.66 -4.28
C CYS A 28 -2.62 5.01 -4.00
N PRO A 29 -1.77 4.09 -3.48
CA PRO A 29 -0.35 4.38 -3.27
C PRO A 29 0.39 4.70 -4.56
N ALA A 30 0.16 3.89 -5.59
CA ALA A 30 0.79 4.07 -6.89
C ALA A 30 0.42 5.42 -7.51
N ALA A 31 -0.86 5.82 -7.43
CA ALA A 31 -1.33 7.12 -7.90
C ALA A 31 -0.72 8.28 -7.08
N SER A 32 -0.70 8.15 -5.76
CA SER A 32 -0.12 9.16 -4.86
C SER A 32 1.37 9.38 -5.11
N LEU A 33 2.14 8.30 -5.28
CA LEU A 33 3.56 8.39 -5.58
C LEU A 33 3.83 8.97 -6.98
N ALA A 34 3.02 8.62 -7.97
CA ALA A 34 3.15 9.16 -9.32
C ALA A 34 2.98 10.68 -9.32
N VAL A 35 1.92 11.16 -8.65
CA VAL A 35 1.66 12.59 -8.45
C VAL A 35 2.80 13.26 -7.66
N ARG A 36 3.13 12.76 -6.46
CA ARG A 36 4.12 13.37 -5.56
C ARG A 36 5.51 13.48 -6.16
N ARG A 37 5.89 12.51 -6.99
CA ARG A 37 7.24 12.44 -7.58
C ARG A 37 7.27 12.95 -9.01
N ASN A 38 6.16 13.46 -9.54
CA ASN A 38 6.00 13.85 -10.94
C ASN A 38 6.53 12.76 -11.91
N LYS A 39 6.11 11.50 -11.67
CA LYS A 39 6.53 10.33 -12.45
C LYS A 39 5.33 9.70 -13.16
N PRO A 40 5.55 9.03 -14.31
CA PRO A 40 4.47 8.31 -15.00
C PRO A 40 3.77 7.32 -14.08
N TYR A 41 2.45 7.36 -14.08
CA TYR A 41 1.61 6.40 -13.35
C TYR A 41 1.55 5.07 -14.08
N PHE A 42 1.41 5.12 -15.41
CA PHE A 42 1.50 3.96 -16.30
C PHE A 42 2.56 4.18 -17.39
N GLU A 43 3.41 3.16 -17.55
CA GLU A 43 4.37 3.06 -18.65
C GLU A 43 4.05 1.80 -19.47
N PHE A 44 3.30 1.95 -20.56
CA PHE A 44 2.77 0.81 -21.33
C PHE A 44 3.87 -0.11 -21.89
N PHE A 45 5.00 0.48 -22.31
CA PHE A 45 6.06 -0.23 -23.03
C PHE A 45 7.20 -0.77 -22.16
N ARG A 46 7.29 -0.39 -20.88
CA ARG A 46 8.45 -0.72 -20.03
C ARG A 46 8.13 -1.68 -18.89
N ARG A 47 6.93 -1.61 -18.29
CA ARG A 47 6.56 -2.47 -17.15
C ARG A 47 5.04 -2.65 -17.10
N PHE A 48 4.56 -3.84 -17.46
CA PHE A 48 3.18 -4.32 -17.29
C PHE A 48 2.44 -3.65 -16.13
N LEU A 49 1.72 -2.56 -16.41
CA LEU A 49 0.76 -1.88 -15.53
C LEU A 49 1.22 -1.65 -14.07
N LYS A 50 2.53 -1.60 -13.81
CA LYS A 50 3.12 -1.40 -12.49
C LYS A 50 3.86 -0.07 -12.47
N THR A 51 3.51 0.79 -11.52
CA THR A 51 4.21 2.06 -11.32
C THR A 51 5.59 1.79 -10.73
N ALA A 52 6.65 2.06 -11.50
CA ALA A 52 8.03 1.79 -11.10
C ALA A 52 8.40 2.42 -9.74
N SER A 53 7.92 3.64 -9.49
CA SER A 53 8.13 4.36 -8.23
C SER A 53 7.59 3.64 -7.01
N TYR A 54 6.45 2.96 -7.16
CA TYR A 54 5.82 2.25 -6.05
C TYR A 54 6.49 0.90 -5.79
N GLU A 55 6.88 0.17 -6.83
CA GLU A 55 7.66 -1.06 -6.64
C GLU A 55 9.04 -0.76 -6.02
N GLN A 56 9.67 0.37 -6.38
CA GLN A 56 10.90 0.83 -5.72
C GLN A 56 10.67 1.09 -4.22
N LEU A 57 9.58 1.75 -3.84
CA LEU A 57 9.25 1.97 -2.43
C LEU A 57 9.10 0.64 -1.67
N ILE A 58 8.39 -0.34 -2.25
CA ILE A 58 8.21 -1.67 -1.63
C ILE A 58 9.56 -2.35 -1.41
N GLU A 59 10.44 -2.35 -2.41
CA GLU A 59 11.78 -2.94 -2.30
C GLU A 59 12.66 -2.19 -1.30
N THR A 60 12.57 -0.86 -1.22
CA THR A 60 13.28 -0.07 -0.20
C THR A 60 12.84 -0.43 1.21
N ILE A 61 11.53 -0.49 1.48
CA ILE A 61 10.99 -0.88 2.80
C ILE A 61 11.44 -2.30 3.15
N LYS A 62 11.32 -3.23 2.20
CA LYS A 62 11.77 -4.61 2.38
C LYS A 62 13.26 -4.68 2.74
N SER A 63 14.11 -4.04 1.95
CA SER A 63 15.56 -4.06 2.18
C SER A 63 15.94 -3.44 3.52
N ASN A 64 15.26 -2.37 3.94
CA ASN A 64 15.52 -1.72 5.22
C ASN A 64 15.17 -2.63 6.40
N LEU A 65 14.05 -3.37 6.33
CA LEU A 65 13.68 -4.35 7.36
C LEU A 65 14.66 -5.54 7.38
N GLU A 66 15.04 -6.08 6.21
CA GLU A 66 16.00 -7.19 6.11
C GLU A 66 17.39 -6.80 6.66
N LYS A 67 17.85 -5.57 6.42
CA LYS A 67 19.10 -5.05 7.01
C LYS A 67 19.08 -4.99 8.54
N LYS A 68 17.89 -4.89 9.13
CA LYS A 68 17.66 -4.89 10.58
C LYS A 68 17.41 -6.31 11.13
N GLY A 69 17.59 -7.35 10.32
CA GLY A 69 17.42 -8.74 10.72
C GLY A 69 15.99 -9.27 10.64
N VAL A 70 15.03 -8.48 10.13
CA VAL A 70 13.63 -8.88 10.03
C VAL A 70 13.37 -9.63 8.73
N LYS A 71 12.93 -10.89 8.81
CA LYS A 71 12.58 -11.69 7.64
C LYS A 71 11.35 -11.08 6.95
N THR A 72 11.56 -10.51 5.77
CA THR A 72 10.51 -9.74 5.09
C THR A 72 10.11 -10.36 3.74
N ASP A 73 8.82 -10.48 3.48
CA ASP A 73 8.29 -10.88 2.17
C ASP A 73 7.14 -9.97 1.73
N VAL A 74 6.73 -10.08 0.46
CA VAL A 74 5.66 -9.28 -0.14
C VAL A 74 4.52 -10.20 -0.59
N PHE A 75 3.29 -9.89 -0.19
CA PHE A 75 2.12 -10.58 -0.69
C PHE A 75 1.81 -10.15 -2.14
N LYS A 76 2.36 -10.90 -3.10
CA LYS A 76 2.31 -10.56 -4.53
C LYS A 76 0.91 -10.79 -5.13
N SER A 77 0.44 -9.81 -5.90
CA SER A 77 -0.73 -9.91 -6.78
C SER A 77 -0.27 -10.10 -8.22
N LYS A 78 -0.87 -11.05 -8.95
CA LYS A 78 -0.51 -11.34 -10.36
C LYS A 78 -1.50 -10.73 -11.35
N LEU A 79 -2.76 -10.57 -10.94
CA LEU A 79 -3.85 -10.10 -11.80
C LEU A 79 -4.25 -8.68 -11.41
N LEU A 80 -4.67 -7.87 -12.40
CA LEU A 80 -5.03 -6.46 -12.20
C LEU A 80 -6.15 -6.27 -11.17
N HIS A 81 -7.18 -7.11 -11.19
CA HIS A 81 -8.26 -7.05 -10.21
C HIS A 81 -7.78 -7.32 -8.76
N GLN A 82 -6.58 -7.88 -8.57
CA GLN A 82 -5.98 -8.10 -7.26
C GLN A 82 -5.12 -6.92 -6.79
N PHE A 83 -4.99 -5.86 -7.57
CA PHE A 83 -4.17 -4.70 -7.21
C PHE A 83 -4.89 -3.76 -6.23
N VAL A 84 -6.22 -3.79 -6.20
CA VAL A 84 -7.04 -2.97 -5.31
C VAL A 84 -7.44 -3.79 -4.08
N VAL A 85 -6.68 -3.66 -2.99
CA VAL A 85 -6.83 -4.50 -1.79
C VAL A 85 -8.23 -4.39 -1.19
N CYS A 86 -8.79 -3.20 -1.08
CA CYS A 86 -10.14 -2.98 -0.51
C CYS A 86 -11.27 -3.64 -1.33
N MET A 87 -10.99 -4.03 -2.58
CA MET A 87 -11.94 -4.73 -3.46
C MET A 87 -11.64 -6.24 -3.56
N TRP A 88 -10.78 -6.79 -2.71
CA TRP A 88 -10.47 -8.22 -2.75
C TRP A 88 -11.68 -9.08 -2.42
N THR A 89 -11.86 -10.12 -3.25
CA THR A 89 -12.85 -11.18 -3.03
C THR A 89 -12.49 -12.03 -1.80
N SER A 90 -13.48 -12.71 -1.22
CA SER A 90 -13.28 -13.62 -0.08
C SER A 90 -12.21 -14.68 -0.34
N ARG A 91 -12.10 -15.17 -1.59
CA ARG A 91 -11.06 -16.13 -1.99
C ARG A 91 -9.65 -15.53 -1.85
N ARG A 92 -9.46 -14.26 -2.21
CA ARG A 92 -8.16 -13.60 -2.09
C ARG A 92 -7.83 -13.28 -0.63
N ARG A 93 -8.84 -12.86 0.15
CA ARG A 93 -8.74 -12.65 1.60
C ARG A 93 -8.33 -13.93 2.34
N LYS A 94 -8.93 -15.08 2.00
CA LYS A 94 -8.53 -16.39 2.55
C LYS A 94 -7.07 -16.74 2.24
N LYS A 95 -6.61 -16.52 1.00
CA LYS A 95 -5.20 -16.74 0.63
C LYS A 95 -4.23 -15.82 1.39
N LEU A 96 -4.66 -14.60 1.73
CA LEU A 96 -3.88 -13.72 2.59
C LEU A 96 -3.78 -14.34 3.99
N SER A 97 -4.89 -14.76 4.59
CA SER A 97 -4.93 -15.41 5.92
C SER A 97 -3.99 -16.61 6.02
N GLU A 98 -4.06 -17.53 5.04
CA GLU A 98 -3.19 -18.72 4.96
C GLU A 98 -1.70 -18.37 4.83
N ARG A 99 -1.38 -17.26 4.18
CA ARG A 99 0.01 -16.79 4.03
C ARG A 99 0.47 -16.04 5.28
N ALA A 100 -0.40 -15.22 5.85
CA ALA A 100 -0.18 -14.39 7.01
C ALA A 100 0.17 -15.22 8.25
N SER A 101 -0.42 -16.41 8.42
CA SER A 101 -0.15 -17.31 9.55
C SER A 101 1.31 -17.78 9.70
N LYS A 102 2.19 -17.40 8.76
CA LYS A 102 3.64 -17.70 8.77
C LYS A 102 4.50 -16.49 9.16
N TYR A 103 3.86 -15.39 9.56
CA TYR A 103 4.48 -14.11 9.89
C TYR A 103 3.89 -13.57 11.20
N GLU A 104 4.67 -12.75 11.91
CA GLU A 104 4.22 -12.16 13.17
C GLU A 104 3.51 -10.82 12.97
N ALA A 105 3.90 -10.08 11.93
CA ALA A 105 3.35 -8.79 11.61
C ALA A 105 3.09 -8.62 10.10
N LEU A 106 2.07 -7.82 9.79
CA LEU A 106 1.72 -7.40 8.44
C LEU A 106 1.84 -5.88 8.34
N VAL A 107 2.42 -5.39 7.26
CA VAL A 107 2.42 -3.94 6.95
C VAL A 107 1.59 -3.71 5.70
N VAL A 108 0.50 -2.96 5.84
CA VAL A 108 -0.39 -2.65 4.73
C VAL A 108 0.04 -1.35 4.08
N LEU A 109 0.49 -1.42 2.84
CA LEU A 109 0.83 -0.25 2.04
C LEU A 109 -0.39 0.15 1.22
N GLY A 110 -1.32 0.86 1.86
CA GLY A 110 -2.62 1.24 1.29
C GLY A 110 -3.38 2.20 2.20
N CYS A 111 -4.58 2.61 1.77
CA CYS A 111 -5.47 3.42 2.59
C CYS A 111 -6.16 2.61 3.69
N GLU A 112 -6.92 3.27 4.56
CA GLU A 112 -7.63 2.69 5.70
C GLU A 112 -8.57 1.57 5.28
N ALA A 113 -9.26 1.71 4.14
CA ALA A 113 -10.12 0.65 3.61
C ALA A 113 -9.34 -0.63 3.25
N ALA A 114 -8.09 -0.48 2.80
CA ALA A 114 -7.19 -1.61 2.56
C ALA A 114 -6.69 -2.20 3.88
N VAL A 115 -6.33 -1.36 4.85
CA VAL A 115 -5.94 -1.79 6.22
C VAL A 115 -7.05 -2.60 6.86
N GLN A 116 -8.28 -2.07 6.90
CA GLN A 116 -9.45 -2.75 7.43
C GLN A 116 -9.71 -4.08 6.72
N THR A 117 -9.60 -4.11 5.39
CA THR A 117 -9.76 -5.34 4.61
C THR A 117 -8.74 -6.40 4.99
N VAL A 118 -7.47 -6.02 5.16
CA VAL A 118 -6.40 -6.93 5.60
C VAL A 118 -6.67 -7.41 7.02
N HIS A 119 -6.94 -6.48 7.94
CA HIS A 119 -7.24 -6.77 9.33
C HIS A 119 -8.39 -7.78 9.45
N ASP A 120 -9.54 -7.53 8.81
CA ASP A 120 -10.68 -8.44 8.78
C ASP A 120 -10.33 -9.82 8.20
N SER A 121 -9.40 -9.87 7.24
CA SER A 121 -8.97 -11.13 6.62
C SER A 121 -8.06 -11.98 7.52
N VAL A 122 -7.40 -11.37 8.51
CA VAL A 122 -6.43 -12.03 9.38
C VAL A 122 -6.86 -12.06 10.85
N LYS A 123 -8.09 -11.66 11.19
CA LYS A 123 -8.64 -11.70 12.55
C LYS A 123 -8.49 -13.06 13.26
N SER A 124 -8.43 -14.15 12.51
CA SER A 124 -8.26 -15.51 13.05
C SER A 124 -6.80 -15.91 13.27
N THR A 125 -5.83 -15.03 12.97
CA THR A 125 -4.40 -15.27 13.19
C THR A 125 -3.90 -14.39 14.34
N SER A 126 -2.73 -14.72 14.89
CA SER A 126 -2.06 -13.89 15.91
C SER A 126 -1.28 -12.70 15.32
N CYS A 127 -1.42 -12.45 14.02
CA CYS A 127 -0.58 -11.49 13.31
C CYS A 127 -1.03 -10.06 13.64
N LYS A 128 -0.07 -9.19 13.98
CA LYS A 128 -0.35 -7.77 14.20
C LYS A 128 -0.39 -7.02 12.88
N VAL A 129 -1.33 -6.08 12.72
CA VAL A 129 -1.49 -5.31 11.48
C VAL A 129 -1.04 -3.86 11.70
N PHE A 130 -0.14 -3.40 10.83
CA PHE A 130 0.41 -2.05 10.83
C PHE A 130 0.01 -1.31 9.55
N GLN A 131 -0.44 -0.07 9.71
CA GLN A 131 -0.64 0.84 8.59
C GLN A 131 0.70 1.42 8.13
N GLY A 132 1.05 1.22 6.86
CA GLY A 132 2.30 1.69 6.28
C GLY A 132 2.24 3.02 5.54
N MET A 133 1.07 3.65 5.46
CA MET A 133 0.86 4.91 4.75
C MET A 133 -0.19 5.78 5.44
N ARG A 134 0.02 7.09 5.50
CA ARG A 134 -0.93 8.07 6.06
C ARG A 134 -1.83 8.63 4.97
N SER A 135 -3.11 8.82 5.25
CA SER A 135 -4.05 9.45 4.31
C SER A 135 -4.24 10.93 4.61
N GLU A 136 -4.02 11.79 3.62
CA GLU A 136 -4.25 13.24 3.74
C GLU A 136 -5.63 13.67 3.22
N GLY A 137 -6.24 12.87 2.34
CA GLY A 137 -7.47 13.26 1.67
C GLY A 137 -7.80 12.43 0.44
N ILE A 138 -8.88 12.80 -0.25
CA ILE A 138 -9.23 12.26 -1.56
C ILE A 138 -8.59 13.16 -2.61
N MET A 139 -7.74 12.61 -3.48
CA MET A 139 -7.17 13.38 -4.58
C MET A 139 -8.10 13.37 -5.80
N THR A 140 -8.18 14.52 -6.45
CA THR A 140 -8.66 14.65 -7.83
C THR A 140 -7.44 14.76 -8.72
N VAL A 141 -7.38 13.94 -9.76
CA VAL A 141 -6.25 13.92 -10.71
C VAL A 141 -6.74 14.09 -12.13
N LYS A 142 -5.98 14.83 -12.93
CA LYS A 142 -6.16 14.93 -14.38
C LYS A 142 -5.13 14.02 -15.06
N PRO A 143 -5.56 13.03 -15.85
CA PRO A 143 -4.62 12.22 -16.62
C PRO A 143 -4.04 13.04 -17.77
N SER A 144 -2.73 12.96 -17.95
CA SER A 144 -1.99 13.68 -19.00
C SER A 144 -1.21 12.68 -19.85
N PHE A 145 -1.55 12.61 -21.14
CA PHE A 145 -0.98 11.64 -22.08
C PHE A 145 0.27 12.19 -22.74
N HIS A 146 1.37 11.45 -22.61
CA HIS A 146 2.65 11.79 -23.22
C HIS A 146 3.04 10.70 -24.21
N LEU A 147 3.33 11.09 -25.46
CA LEU A 147 3.81 10.16 -26.48
C LEU A 147 5.30 9.84 -26.26
N PRO A 148 5.75 8.58 -26.41
CA PRO A 148 4.97 7.39 -26.78
C PRO A 148 4.45 6.60 -25.55
N GLY A 149 3.16 6.72 -25.22
CA GLY A 149 2.43 5.75 -24.37
C GLY A 149 2.62 5.87 -22.85
N ASN A 150 3.03 7.03 -22.34
CA ASN A 150 3.09 7.31 -20.91
C ASN A 150 1.85 8.06 -20.44
N ILE A 151 1.29 7.66 -19.30
CA ILE A 151 0.20 8.39 -18.63
C ILE A 151 0.75 8.94 -17.32
N SER A 152 0.79 10.27 -17.23
CA SER A 152 1.08 11.00 -15.99
C SER A 152 -0.22 11.41 -15.30
N LEU A 153 -0.15 11.66 -14.00
CA LEU A 153 -1.27 12.17 -13.22
C LEU A 153 -0.90 13.55 -12.66
N GLU A 154 -1.67 14.56 -13.05
CA GLU A 154 -1.55 15.91 -12.51
C GLU A 154 -2.52 16.08 -11.36
N LEU A 155 -2.05 16.60 -10.23
CA LEU A 155 -2.89 16.87 -9.07
C LEU A 155 -3.74 18.13 -9.34
N ASP A 156 -5.06 17.98 -9.26
CA ASP A 156 -5.98 19.12 -9.35
C ASP A 156 -6.29 19.68 -7.96
N LYS A 157 -6.70 18.80 -7.04
CA LYS A 157 -7.04 19.17 -5.65
C LYS A 157 -6.98 17.97 -4.72
N ILE A 158 -6.70 18.24 -3.45
CA ILE A 158 -6.90 17.29 -2.35
C ILE A 158 -8.10 17.77 -1.55
N ILE A 159 -9.10 16.89 -1.41
CA ILE A 159 -10.28 17.14 -0.58
C ILE A 159 -10.02 16.45 0.76
N PRO A 160 -9.88 17.20 1.87
CA PRO A 160 -9.69 16.61 3.19
C PRO A 160 -10.80 15.62 3.52
N LEU A 161 -10.46 14.54 4.23
CA LEU A 161 -11.46 13.63 4.77
C LEU A 161 -12.13 14.30 5.97
N VAL A 162 -13.32 14.87 5.76
CA VAL A 162 -14.09 15.72 6.70
C VAL A 162 -14.41 15.02 8.06
N HIS A 163 -14.16 13.71 8.18
CA HIS A 163 -14.50 12.89 9.36
C HIS A 163 -13.29 12.19 10.02
N GLN A 164 -12.05 12.62 9.75
CA GLN A 164 -10.93 12.17 10.58
C GLN A 164 -10.96 12.92 11.92
N ASN A 165 -11.56 12.28 12.93
CA ASN A 165 -11.45 12.76 14.30
C ASN A 165 -9.96 12.72 14.68
N ASN A 166 -9.34 13.86 15.03
CA ASN A 166 -7.92 13.96 15.42
C ASN A 166 -7.53 13.06 16.62
N ASN A 167 -8.50 12.40 17.25
CA ASN A 167 -8.35 11.45 18.35
C ASN A 167 -8.56 9.98 17.94
N SER A 168 -8.71 9.64 16.65
CA SER A 168 -8.68 8.24 16.24
C SER A 168 -7.27 7.72 16.50
N VAL A 169 -7.15 6.78 17.45
CA VAL A 169 -5.91 6.08 17.78
C VAL A 169 -5.21 5.74 16.47
N PRO A 170 -3.95 6.16 16.26
CA PRO A 170 -3.19 5.74 15.10
C PRO A 170 -3.33 4.22 14.98
N TRP A 171 -3.69 3.69 13.81
CA TRP A 171 -3.78 2.24 13.53
C TRP A 171 -2.38 1.60 13.53
N VAL A 172 -1.54 1.98 14.49
CA VAL A 172 -0.16 1.56 14.72
C VAL A 172 -0.14 0.20 15.41
N SER A 173 -1.27 -0.29 15.92
CA SER A 173 -1.45 -1.70 16.29
C SER A 173 -2.92 -2.05 16.34
N LEU A 174 -3.43 -2.77 15.34
CA LEU A 174 -4.62 -3.61 15.53
C LEU A 174 -4.20 -5.08 15.62
#